data_AF-A0A0F9FC48-F1
#
_entry.id   AF-A0A0F9FC48-F1
#
_cell.length_a   1.000
_cell.length_b   1.000
_cell.length_c   1.000
_cell.angle_alpha   90.00
_cell.angle_beta   90.00
_cell.angle_gamma   90.00
#
_symmetry.space_group_name_H-M   'P 1'
#
loop_
_entity.id
_entity.type
_entity.pdbx_description
1 polymer ?
#
loop_
_entity_poly.entity_id
_entity_poly.type
_entity_poly.pdbx_seq_one_letter_code
_entity_poly.pdbx_strand_id
1 'polypeptide(L)'
;MKALDKFNPKTSIFKQFEVSEKLPKKDRAFATWKALLLAKRSHDGLFLVIGKLLKDVRDDKLYISMDYDNFGQFLASEELGFSREKAYMCIKTFEYYIDYLKLDPEHIGQMNISRLSHMVPILKKIGNKREVVKQIGKMNSLRHGDFVREVKSKTNTDGKPTVYFSEKLGLWYVGYHPDTTHLHDLGDFKKE
;
A
#
# COMPACT_ATOMS: atom_id res chain seq x y z
N MET A 1 -6.86 -18.18 26.17
CA MET A 1 -6.92 -16.78 26.67
C MET A 1 -5.93 -16.44 27.79
N LYS A 2 -5.79 -17.21 28.90
CA LYS A 2 -4.86 -16.88 30.01
C LYS A 2 -3.37 -16.70 29.65
N ALA A 3 -2.91 -17.21 28.51
CA ALA A 3 -1.50 -17.12 28.09
C ALA A 3 -1.13 -15.78 27.45
N LEU A 4 -2.05 -15.14 26.70
CA LEU A 4 -1.79 -13.90 25.96
C LEU A 4 -1.73 -12.67 26.87
N ASP A 5 -2.53 -12.66 27.94
CA ASP A 5 -2.57 -11.56 28.92
C ASP A 5 -1.20 -11.26 29.55
N LYS A 6 -0.35 -12.28 29.69
CA LYS A 6 1.02 -12.15 30.21
C LYS A 6 1.95 -11.37 29.28
N PHE A 7 1.66 -11.37 27.98
CA PHE A 7 2.53 -10.82 26.94
C PHE A 7 1.99 -9.56 26.27
N ASN A 8 0.88 -9.01 26.77
CA ASN A 8 0.26 -7.82 26.19
C ASN A 8 1.16 -6.56 26.38
N PRO A 9 1.72 -5.98 25.31
CA PRO A 9 2.64 -4.85 25.43
C PRO A 9 1.88 -3.56 25.76
N LYS A 10 2.21 -2.92 26.88
CA LYS A 10 1.72 -1.57 27.23
C LYS A 10 2.65 -0.49 26.68
N THR A 11 2.66 -0.32 25.36
CA THR A 11 3.47 0.72 24.70
C THR A 11 2.61 1.89 24.23
N SER A 12 2.96 3.11 24.63
CA SER A 12 2.35 4.33 24.07
C SER A 12 3.15 4.83 22.88
N ILE A 13 2.56 4.74 21.69
CA ILE A 13 3.15 5.28 20.44
C ILE A 13 3.28 6.81 20.50
N PHE A 14 2.41 7.50 21.24
CA PHE A 14 2.38 8.96 21.31
C PHE A 14 3.63 9.56 21.95
N LYS A 15 4.23 8.86 22.93
CA LYS A 15 5.46 9.32 23.58
C LYS A 15 6.61 9.53 22.60
N GLN A 16 6.62 8.78 21.48
CA GLN A 16 7.67 8.89 20.46
C GLN A 16 7.52 10.15 19.57
N PHE A 17 6.39 10.83 19.63
CA PHE A 17 6.06 11.97 18.77
C PHE A 17 5.69 13.23 19.56
N GLU A 18 5.94 13.26 20.88
CA GLU A 18 5.67 14.42 21.72
C GLU A 18 6.50 15.63 21.29
N VAL A 19 5.83 16.79 21.21
CA VAL A 19 6.47 18.08 20.94
C VAL A 19 6.17 19.01 22.11
N SER A 20 7.22 19.59 22.69
CA SER A 20 7.08 20.48 23.83
C SER A 20 6.27 21.73 23.48
N GLU A 21 5.21 21.97 24.25
CA GLU A 21 4.36 23.16 24.09
C GLU A 21 5.08 24.46 24.47
N LYS A 22 6.14 24.35 25.28
CA LYS A 22 6.93 25.48 25.79
C LYS A 22 7.89 26.09 24.76
N LEU A 23 8.02 25.47 23.58
CA LEU A 23 8.88 25.98 22.51
C LEU A 23 8.32 27.29 21.91
N PRO A 24 9.19 28.22 21.48
CA PRO A 24 8.77 29.36 20.66
C PRO A 24 7.97 28.91 19.43
N LYS A 25 6.98 29.70 19.01
CA LYS A 25 6.03 29.32 17.94
C LYS A 25 6.70 28.79 16.66
N LYS A 26 7.80 29.43 16.23
CA LYS A 26 8.56 29.03 15.04
C LYS A 26 9.22 27.66 15.23
N ASP A 27 9.91 27.46 16.34
CA ASP A 27 10.60 26.20 16.63
C ASP A 27 9.61 25.05 16.85
N ARG A 28 8.49 25.34 17.51
CA ARG A 28 7.38 24.39 17.67
C ARG A 28 6.83 23.96 16.32
N ALA A 29 6.63 24.88 15.38
CA ALA A 29 6.14 24.55 14.04
C ALA A 29 7.09 23.57 13.31
N PHE A 30 8.41 23.82 13.33
CA PHE A 30 9.39 22.92 12.72
C PHE A 30 9.49 21.58 13.45
N ALA A 31 9.41 21.57 14.79
CA ALA A 31 9.40 20.35 15.58
C ALA A 31 8.15 19.49 15.27
N THR A 32 6.97 20.10 15.24
CA THR A 32 5.72 19.43 14.85
C THR A 32 5.78 18.89 13.42
N TRP A 33 6.31 19.67 12.47
CA TRP A 33 6.48 19.21 11.09
C TRP A 33 7.42 18.00 10.99
N LYS A 34 8.55 18.01 11.71
CA LYS A 34 9.46 16.85 11.78
C LYS A 34 8.78 15.62 12.39
N ALA A 35 8.07 15.80 13.50
CA ALA A 35 7.32 14.71 14.15
C ALA A 35 6.25 14.13 13.21
N LEU A 36 5.54 14.98 12.46
CA LEU A 36 4.55 14.56 11.47
C LEU A 36 5.19 13.76 10.33
N LEU A 37 6.34 14.21 9.80
CA LEU A 37 7.06 13.47 8.76
C LEU A 37 7.54 12.11 9.27
N LEU A 38 8.05 12.06 10.50
CA LEU A 38 8.46 10.80 11.12
C LEU A 38 7.27 9.87 11.31
N ALA A 39 6.16 10.36 11.86
CA ALA A 39 4.94 9.58 12.06
C ALA A 39 4.41 9.00 10.74
N LYS A 40 4.38 9.82 9.68
CA LYS A 40 4.00 9.36 8.34
C LYS A 40 4.93 8.26 7.82
N ARG A 41 6.26 8.45 7.92
CA ARG A 41 7.24 7.45 7.47
C ARG A 41 7.14 6.16 8.28
N SER A 42 6.95 6.25 9.59
CA SER A 42 6.73 5.08 10.44
C SER A 42 5.44 4.36 10.06
N HIS A 43 4.34 5.10 9.83
CA HIS A 43 3.08 4.52 9.35
C HIS A 43 3.24 3.80 8.01
N ASP A 44 3.93 4.43 7.05
CA ASP A 44 4.21 3.82 5.75
C ASP A 44 5.20 2.64 5.89
N GLY A 45 6.15 2.61 6.83
CA GLY A 45 7.03 1.45 7.02
C GLY A 45 6.38 0.29 7.77
N LEU A 46 5.45 0.58 8.69
CA LEU A 46 4.85 -0.40 9.59
C LEU A 46 4.15 -1.55 8.86
N PHE A 47 3.61 -1.31 7.67
CA PHE A 47 2.95 -2.38 6.94
C PHE A 47 3.91 -3.48 6.48
N LEU A 48 5.19 -3.16 6.18
CA LEU A 48 6.19 -4.16 5.81
C LEU A 48 6.54 -5.01 7.03
N VAL A 49 6.65 -4.37 8.20
CA VAL A 49 6.87 -5.06 9.47
C VAL A 49 5.70 -5.99 9.77
N ILE A 50 4.45 -5.49 9.64
CA ILE A 50 3.24 -6.31 9.78
C ILE A 50 3.26 -7.46 8.77
N GLY A 51 3.61 -7.20 7.51
CA GLY A 51 3.70 -8.22 6.47
C GLY A 51 4.71 -9.33 6.82
N LYS A 52 5.89 -8.95 7.33
CA LYS A 52 6.90 -9.89 7.83
C LYS A 52 6.38 -10.74 8.99
N LEU A 53 5.84 -10.10 10.03
CA LEU A 53 5.35 -10.79 11.24
C LEU A 53 4.18 -11.73 10.92
N LEU A 54 3.23 -11.27 10.10
CA LEU A 54 2.10 -12.09 9.66
C LEU A 54 2.56 -13.28 8.81
N LYS A 55 3.58 -13.08 7.96
CA LYS A 55 4.18 -14.15 7.18
C LYS A 55 4.82 -15.19 8.10
N ASP A 56 5.63 -14.77 9.07
CA ASP A 56 6.29 -15.68 10.02
C ASP A 56 5.25 -16.50 10.81
N VAL A 57 4.19 -15.85 11.33
CA VAL A 57 3.10 -16.55 12.04
C VAL A 57 2.37 -17.54 11.12
N ARG A 58 2.15 -17.19 9.86
CA ARG A 58 1.45 -18.05 8.89
C ARG A 58 2.29 -19.26 8.49
N ASP A 59 3.55 -19.03 8.11
CA ASP A 59 4.43 -20.03 7.52
C ASP A 59 4.84 -21.08 8.54
N ASP A 60 5.19 -20.64 9.76
CA ASP A 60 5.58 -21.53 10.85
C ASP A 60 4.38 -22.02 11.68
N LYS A 61 3.17 -21.65 11.28
CA LYS A 61 1.91 -21.97 11.97
C LYS A 61 1.92 -21.61 13.47
N LEU A 62 2.58 -20.50 13.82
CA LEU A 62 2.75 -20.07 15.22
C LEU A 62 1.41 -19.83 15.93
N TYR A 63 0.33 -19.56 15.18
CA TYR A 63 -1.01 -19.41 15.72
C TYR A 63 -1.52 -20.65 16.47
N ILE A 64 -1.04 -21.86 16.14
CA ILE A 64 -1.40 -23.09 16.87
C ILE A 64 -0.90 -23.01 18.32
N SER A 65 0.30 -22.46 18.53
CA SER A 65 0.87 -22.30 19.88
C SER A 65 0.13 -21.26 20.74
N MET A 66 -0.76 -20.47 20.12
CA MET A 66 -1.59 -19.46 20.76
C MET A 66 -3.07 -19.90 20.87
N ASP A 67 -3.33 -21.21 20.74
CA ASP A 67 -4.66 -21.83 20.84
C ASP A 67 -5.65 -21.40 19.72
N TYR A 68 -5.15 -21.12 18.51
CA TYR A 68 -6.01 -20.91 17.33
C TYR A 68 -5.92 -22.10 16.37
N ASP A 69 -7.07 -22.56 15.86
CA ASP A 69 -7.13 -23.73 14.96
C ASP A 69 -6.56 -23.41 13.57
N ASN A 70 -6.70 -22.15 13.14
CA ASN A 70 -6.24 -21.70 11.84
C ASN A 70 -5.86 -20.22 11.85
N PHE A 71 -5.06 -19.83 10.85
CA PHE A 71 -4.59 -18.45 10.69
C PHE A 71 -5.73 -17.43 10.58
N GLY A 72 -6.87 -17.81 10.01
CA GLY A 72 -8.04 -16.92 9.91
C GLY A 72 -8.64 -16.56 11.26
N GLN A 73 -8.76 -17.53 12.17
CA GLN A 73 -9.19 -17.28 13.56
C GLN A 73 -8.21 -16.36 14.29
N PHE A 74 -6.89 -16.60 14.14
CA PHE A 74 -5.87 -15.73 14.71
C PHE A 74 -6.00 -14.28 14.24
N LEU A 75 -6.20 -14.06 12.94
CA LEU A 75 -6.39 -12.71 12.39
C LEU A 75 -7.64 -12.02 12.92
N ALA A 76 -8.72 -12.78 13.14
CA ALA A 76 -10.00 -12.30 13.65
C ALA A 76 -10.07 -12.18 15.18
N SER A 77 -8.97 -12.45 15.88
CA SER A 77 -8.87 -12.25 17.34
C SER A 77 -9.17 -10.81 17.73
N GLU A 78 -9.70 -10.61 18.94
CA GLU A 78 -10.05 -9.27 19.46
C GLU A 78 -8.84 -8.35 19.50
N GLU A 79 -7.67 -8.92 19.80
CA GLU A 79 -6.41 -8.20 19.94
C GLU A 79 -5.86 -7.70 18.60
N LEU A 80 -6.08 -8.44 17.50
CA LEU A 80 -5.58 -8.06 16.18
C LEU A 80 -6.62 -7.37 15.30
N GLY A 81 -7.85 -7.89 15.24
CA GLY A 81 -8.93 -7.32 14.43
C GLY A 81 -8.59 -7.13 12.95
N PHE A 82 -7.76 -7.99 12.36
CA PHE A 82 -7.29 -7.85 10.98
C PHE A 82 -8.22 -8.55 9.99
N SER A 83 -8.65 -7.85 8.94
CA SER A 83 -9.31 -8.51 7.80
C SER A 83 -8.31 -9.41 7.06
N ARG A 84 -8.81 -10.51 6.50
CA ARG A 84 -7.99 -11.45 5.72
C ARG A 84 -7.35 -10.73 4.53
N GLU A 85 -8.12 -9.90 3.82
CA GLU A 85 -7.67 -9.16 2.64
C GLU A 85 -6.49 -8.26 2.98
N LYS A 86 -6.57 -7.51 4.09
CA LYS A 86 -5.51 -6.61 4.54
C LYS A 86 -4.26 -7.40 4.96
N ALA A 87 -4.44 -8.49 5.70
CA ALA A 87 -3.35 -9.37 6.12
C ALA A 87 -2.58 -9.94 4.92
N TYR A 88 -3.29 -10.55 3.96
CA TYR A 88 -2.67 -11.11 2.76
C TYR A 88 -2.08 -10.03 1.85
N MET A 89 -2.67 -8.83 1.79
CA MET A 89 -2.07 -7.70 1.08
C MET A 89 -0.70 -7.34 1.67
N CYS A 90 -0.57 -7.23 3.00
CA CYS A 90 0.69 -6.93 3.66
C CYS A 90 1.73 -8.03 3.40
N ILE A 91 1.35 -9.30 3.60
CA ILE A 91 2.24 -10.45 3.38
C ILE A 91 2.73 -10.48 1.93
N LYS A 92 1.82 -10.44 0.95
CA LYS A 92 2.15 -10.49 -0.48
C LYS A 92 3.07 -9.34 -0.89
N THR A 93 2.89 -8.17 -0.29
CA THR A 93 3.75 -7.02 -0.54
C THR A 93 5.15 -7.28 0.01
N PHE A 94 5.27 -7.73 1.26
CA PHE A 94 6.55 -8.08 1.86
C PHE A 94 7.28 -9.17 1.05
N GLU A 95 6.61 -10.28 0.78
CA GLU A 95 7.15 -11.41 0.00
C GLU A 95 7.66 -10.96 -1.37
N TYR A 96 6.91 -10.12 -2.07
CA TYR A 96 7.29 -9.74 -3.42
C TYR A 96 8.48 -8.77 -3.42
N TYR A 97 8.42 -7.68 -2.67
CA TYR A 97 9.47 -6.66 -2.71
C TYR A 97 10.73 -7.06 -1.93
N ILE A 98 10.57 -7.70 -0.78
CA ILE A 98 11.68 -8.02 0.11
C ILE A 98 12.18 -9.43 -0.15
N ASP A 99 11.32 -10.46 -0.12
CA ASP A 99 11.83 -11.84 -0.25
C ASP A 99 12.18 -12.21 -1.70
N TYR A 100 11.34 -11.85 -2.67
CA TYR A 100 11.55 -12.22 -4.07
C TYR A 100 12.48 -11.23 -4.78
N LEU A 101 12.16 -9.93 -4.75
CA LEU A 101 12.98 -8.92 -5.40
C LEU A 101 14.24 -8.55 -4.59
N LYS A 102 14.37 -8.96 -3.32
CA LYS A 102 15.54 -8.64 -2.48
C LYS A 102 15.87 -7.14 -2.49
N LEU A 103 14.83 -6.30 -2.40
CA LEU A 103 14.99 -4.85 -2.30
C LEU A 103 15.16 -4.45 -0.84
N ASP A 104 15.79 -3.30 -0.64
CA ASP A 104 16.00 -2.73 0.69
C ASP A 104 14.65 -2.37 1.36
N PRO A 105 14.34 -2.91 2.56
CA PRO A 105 13.12 -2.59 3.28
C PRO A 105 12.96 -1.11 3.62
N GLU A 106 14.05 -0.38 3.89
CA GLU A 106 13.97 1.04 4.23
C GLU A 106 13.53 1.86 3.02
N HIS A 107 14.10 1.59 1.85
CA HIS A 107 13.68 2.21 0.60
C HIS A 107 12.21 1.92 0.25
N ILE A 108 11.79 0.65 0.36
CA ILE A 108 10.40 0.27 0.04
C ILE A 108 9.41 0.81 1.07
N GLY A 109 9.78 0.86 2.35
CA GLY A 109 8.93 1.37 3.43
C GLY A 109 8.63 2.87 3.34
N GLN A 110 9.33 3.62 2.49
CA GLN A 110 9.00 5.01 2.19
C GLN A 110 7.81 5.15 1.23
N MET A 111 7.37 4.06 0.61
CA MET A 111 6.26 4.03 -0.33
C MET A 111 4.96 3.62 0.35
N ASN A 112 3.84 4.18 -0.09
CA ASN A 112 2.53 3.84 0.45
C ASN A 112 2.14 2.39 0.10
N ILE A 113 1.62 1.62 1.08
CA ILE A 113 1.21 0.21 0.88
C ILE A 113 0.24 0.03 -0.27
N SER A 114 -0.75 0.92 -0.42
CA SER A 114 -1.74 0.80 -1.49
C SER A 114 -1.06 0.89 -2.84
N ARG A 115 -0.06 1.77 -3.00
CA ARG A 115 0.71 1.80 -4.25
C ARG A 115 1.47 0.51 -4.49
N LEU A 116 2.18 0.04 -3.46
CA LEU A 116 2.99 -1.16 -3.57
C LEU A 116 2.14 -2.39 -3.92
N SER A 117 0.99 -2.56 -3.26
CA SER A 117 0.09 -3.69 -3.49
C SER A 117 -0.51 -3.67 -4.90
N HIS A 118 -0.95 -2.51 -5.39
CA HIS A 118 -1.49 -2.35 -6.75
C HIS A 118 -0.44 -2.53 -7.84
N MET A 119 0.84 -2.28 -7.54
CA MET A 119 1.92 -2.50 -8.50
C MET A 119 2.31 -3.98 -8.64
N VAL A 120 2.12 -4.82 -7.61
CA VAL A 120 2.55 -6.23 -7.65
C VAL A 120 2.06 -6.97 -8.91
N PRO A 121 0.76 -6.92 -9.30
CA PRO A 121 0.29 -7.60 -10.51
C PRO A 121 0.93 -7.10 -11.81
N ILE A 122 1.31 -5.82 -11.87
CA ILE A 122 1.94 -5.21 -13.04
C ILE A 122 3.40 -5.63 -13.12
N LEU A 123 4.12 -5.51 -12.00
CA LEU A 123 5.55 -5.81 -11.93
C LEU A 123 5.83 -7.30 -12.13
N LYS A 124 4.93 -8.19 -11.70
CA LYS A 124 5.04 -9.64 -11.96
C LYS A 124 5.05 -10.01 -13.45
N LYS A 125 4.52 -9.16 -14.33
CA LYS A 125 4.56 -9.37 -15.79
C LYS A 125 5.90 -9.01 -16.42
N ILE A 126 6.79 -8.36 -15.66
CA ILE A 126 8.11 -7.92 -16.13
C ILE A 126 9.13 -9.01 -15.80
N GLY A 127 9.74 -9.62 -16.82
CA GLY A 127 10.69 -10.71 -16.65
C GLY A 127 12.07 -10.30 -16.09
N ASN A 128 12.41 -9.00 -16.12
CA ASN A 128 13.72 -8.49 -15.71
C ASN A 128 13.65 -7.63 -14.44
N LYS A 129 14.40 -8.02 -13.41
CA LYS A 129 14.51 -7.30 -12.13
C LYS A 129 14.96 -5.84 -12.27
N ARG A 130 15.91 -5.52 -13.17
CA ARG A 130 16.35 -4.13 -13.40
C ARG A 130 15.22 -3.27 -13.93
N GLU A 131 14.40 -3.82 -14.81
CA GLU A 131 13.24 -3.12 -15.37
C GLU A 131 12.14 -2.95 -14.33
N VAL A 132 11.94 -3.94 -13.46
CA VAL A 132 11.05 -3.82 -12.28
C VAL A 132 11.46 -2.64 -11.40
N VAL A 133 12.76 -2.50 -11.06
CA VAL A 133 13.25 -1.40 -10.22
C VAL A 133 13.04 -0.04 -10.89
N LYS A 134 13.31 0.08 -12.21
CA LYS A 134 13.03 1.31 -12.96
C LYS A 134 11.53 1.65 -12.93
N GLN A 135 10.68 0.65 -13.15
CA GLN A 135 9.23 0.84 -13.13
C GLN A 135 8.73 1.25 -11.74
N ILE A 136 9.28 0.70 -10.65
CA ILE A 136 8.98 1.14 -9.27
C ILE A 136 9.33 2.62 -9.11
N GLY A 137 10.53 3.04 -9.53
CA GLY A 137 10.95 4.44 -9.47
C GLY A 137 10.01 5.39 -10.23
N LYS A 138 9.66 5.02 -11.47
CA LYS A 138 8.70 5.77 -12.29
C LYS A 138 7.35 5.89 -11.58
N MET A 139 6.77 4.79 -11.11
CA MET A 139 5.46 4.78 -10.48
C MET A 139 5.44 5.55 -9.15
N ASN A 140 6.55 5.53 -8.40
CA ASN A 140 6.63 6.27 -7.14
C ASN A 140 6.62 7.78 -7.34
N SER A 141 7.25 8.28 -8.42
CA SER A 141 7.28 9.71 -8.75
C SER A 141 5.95 10.29 -9.24
N LEU A 142 4.99 9.45 -9.63
CA LEU A 142 3.69 9.91 -10.12
C LEU A 142 2.87 10.55 -8.99
N ARG A 143 2.05 11.55 -9.33
CA ARG A 143 0.97 12.00 -8.43
C ARG A 143 -0.06 10.87 -8.25
N HIS A 144 -0.85 10.94 -7.18
CA HIS A 144 -1.81 9.87 -6.87
C HIS A 144 -2.79 9.58 -8.02
N GLY A 145 -3.37 10.63 -8.64
CA GLY A 145 -4.27 10.47 -9.78
C GLY A 145 -3.60 9.82 -11.00
N ASP A 146 -2.37 10.24 -11.33
CA ASP A 146 -1.62 9.66 -12.45
C ASP A 146 -1.23 8.21 -12.19
N PHE A 147 -0.84 7.89 -10.95
CA PHE A 147 -0.56 6.52 -10.52
C PHE A 147 -1.78 5.62 -10.72
N VAL A 148 -2.95 6.04 -10.24
CA VAL A 148 -4.19 5.27 -10.37
C VAL A 148 -4.54 5.06 -11.85
N ARG A 149 -4.36 6.08 -12.69
CA ARG A 149 -4.59 5.99 -14.14
C ARG A 149 -3.65 4.97 -14.81
N GLU A 150 -2.35 5.03 -14.48
CA GLU A 150 -1.34 4.11 -15.02
C GLU A 150 -1.53 2.66 -14.54
N VAL A 151 -1.98 2.46 -13.29
CA VAL A 151 -2.35 1.12 -12.80
C VAL A 151 -3.55 0.61 -13.57
N LYS A 152 -4.63 1.40 -13.62
CA LYS A 152 -5.86 1.02 -14.33
C LYS A 152 -5.57 0.67 -15.79
N SER A 153 -4.82 1.49 -16.53
CA SER A 153 -4.51 1.19 -17.94
C SER A 153 -3.77 -0.14 -18.15
N LYS A 154 -3.01 -0.62 -17.15
CA LYS A 154 -2.25 -1.88 -17.21
C LYS A 154 -2.97 -3.08 -16.60
N THR A 155 -4.00 -2.84 -15.79
CA THR A 155 -4.77 -3.88 -15.10
C THR A 155 -6.21 -4.02 -15.61
N ASN A 156 -6.73 -3.08 -16.39
CA ASN A 156 -8.11 -3.10 -16.86
C ASN A 156 -8.30 -4.25 -17.86
N THR A 157 -8.70 -5.40 -17.33
CA THR A 157 -9.15 -6.59 -18.05
C THR A 157 -10.67 -6.64 -18.16
N ASP A 158 -11.38 -5.74 -17.48
CA ASP A 158 -12.82 -5.86 -17.23
C ASP A 158 -13.66 -5.17 -18.32
N GLY A 159 -13.01 -4.67 -19.37
CA GLY A 159 -13.64 -3.99 -20.50
C GLY A 159 -14.25 -2.62 -20.19
N LYS A 160 -14.34 -2.20 -18.92
CA LYS A 160 -15.00 -0.95 -18.52
C LYS A 160 -14.31 0.29 -19.10
N PRO A 161 -15.07 1.27 -19.61
CA PRO A 161 -14.48 2.48 -20.16
C PRO A 161 -13.80 3.31 -19.06
N THR A 162 -12.71 3.98 -19.42
CA THR A 162 -11.97 4.89 -18.54
C THR A 162 -12.35 6.32 -18.91
N VAL A 163 -12.91 7.06 -17.95
CA VAL A 163 -13.31 8.47 -18.13
C VAL A 163 -12.53 9.35 -17.17
N TYR A 164 -11.86 10.40 -17.67
CA TYR A 164 -11.21 11.42 -16.83
C TYR A 164 -11.03 12.74 -17.58
N PHE A 165 -10.84 13.85 -16.86
CA PHE A 165 -10.53 15.15 -17.45
C PHE A 165 -9.02 15.34 -17.64
N SER A 166 -8.59 15.69 -18.85
CA SER A 166 -7.18 15.96 -19.20
C SER A 166 -6.90 17.46 -19.13
N GLU A 167 -6.20 17.91 -18.10
CA GLU A 167 -5.80 19.32 -17.95
C GLU A 167 -4.95 19.82 -19.14
N LYS A 168 -4.09 18.95 -19.70
CA LYS A 168 -3.24 19.28 -20.84
C LYS A 168 -4.04 19.60 -22.10
N LEU A 169 -5.13 18.87 -22.32
CA LEU A 169 -5.96 18.99 -23.52
C LEU A 169 -7.19 19.87 -23.30
N GLY A 170 -7.54 20.17 -22.04
CA GLY A 170 -8.77 20.86 -21.70
C GLY A 170 -10.04 20.06 -22.02
N LEU A 171 -9.94 18.74 -22.15
CA LEU A 171 -11.00 17.85 -22.64
C LEU A 171 -11.21 16.65 -21.72
N TRP A 172 -12.44 16.11 -21.72
CA TRP A 172 -12.72 14.79 -21.16
C TRP A 172 -12.20 13.70 -22.08
N TYR A 173 -11.34 12.84 -21.56
CA TYR A 173 -10.84 11.64 -22.22
C TYR A 173 -11.73 10.45 -21.87
N VAL A 174 -12.20 9.74 -22.91
CA VAL A 174 -12.98 8.51 -22.79
C VAL A 174 -12.24 7.40 -23.55
N GLY A 175 -11.58 6.51 -22.82
CA GLY A 175 -11.00 5.29 -23.38
C GLY A 175 -12.00 4.13 -23.28
N TYR A 176 -12.27 3.44 -24.38
CA TYR A 176 -13.14 2.27 -24.41
C TYR A 176 -12.40 1.09 -25.07
N HIS A 177 -12.86 -0.12 -24.77
CA HIS A 177 -12.31 -1.36 -25.29
C HIS A 177 -13.25 -1.86 -26.41
N PRO A 178 -12.87 -1.74 -27.70
CA PRO A 178 -13.77 -2.05 -28.82
C PRO A 178 -14.35 -3.47 -28.77
N ASP A 179 -13.57 -4.39 -28.19
CA ASP A 179 -13.89 -5.82 -28.14
C ASP A 179 -14.87 -6.17 -27.01
N THR A 180 -15.09 -5.27 -26.04
CA THR A 180 -15.91 -5.53 -24.84
C THR A 180 -16.89 -4.41 -24.48
N THR A 181 -16.78 -3.23 -25.09
CA THR A 181 -17.66 -2.08 -24.84
C THR A 181 -18.19 -1.50 -26.14
N HIS A 182 -19.50 -1.28 -26.18
CA HIS A 182 -20.17 -0.57 -27.26
C HIS A 182 -20.41 0.88 -26.86
N LEU A 183 -19.82 1.79 -27.62
CA LEU A 183 -20.04 3.23 -27.48
C LEU A 183 -21.43 3.57 -28.02
N HIS A 184 -22.34 3.99 -27.15
CA HIS A 184 -23.75 4.18 -27.51
C HIS A 184 -24.03 5.56 -28.10
N ASP A 185 -23.43 6.61 -27.53
CA ASP A 185 -23.53 7.99 -28.00
C ASP A 185 -22.34 8.80 -27.46
N LEU A 186 -21.79 9.70 -28.27
CA LEU A 186 -20.71 10.63 -27.90
C LEU A 186 -21.22 12.06 -27.70
N GLY A 187 -22.46 12.37 -28.09
CA GLY A 187 -22.92 13.75 -28.25
C GLY A 187 -22.02 14.53 -29.22
N ASP A 188 -21.93 15.84 -29.03
CA ASP A 188 -21.03 16.70 -29.81
C ASP A 188 -19.57 16.52 -29.35
N PHE A 189 -18.82 15.66 -30.04
CA PHE A 189 -17.40 15.43 -29.77
C PHE A 189 -16.51 15.71 -30.99
N LYS A 190 -15.30 16.25 -30.75
CA LYS A 190 -14.26 16.39 -31.77
C LYS A 190 -13.31 15.21 -31.73
N LYS A 191 -13.33 14.37 -32.77
CA LYS A 191 -12.31 13.33 -33.00
C LYS A 191 -10.97 14.00 -33.35
N GLU A 192 -9.92 13.65 -32.62
CA GLU A 192 -8.52 13.89 -33.00
C GLU A 192 -7.91 12.63 -33.60
#